data_AF-A0A9E2R3T0-F1
#
_entry.id   AF-A0A9E2R3T0-F1
#
_cell.length_a   1.000
_cell.length_b   1.000
_cell.length_c   1.000
_cell.angle_alpha   90.00
_cell.angle_beta   90.00
_cell.angle_gamma   90.00
#
_symmetry.space_group_name_H-M   'P 1'
#
loop_
_entity.id
_entity.type
_entity.pdbx_description
1 polymer ?
#
loop_
_entity_poly.entity_id
_entity_poly.type
_entity_poly.pdbx_seq_one_letter_code
_entity_poly.pdbx_strand_id
1 'polypeptide(L)'
;MLSKSQLAARVVLGLILAKATAQFWLVRRNARGARAHAGEVPEAFRDMIDAVTYARSIEYTLAKLRLRQIADLADALMLVVVLFSGVLPAAWESVSRGWGSTSWAMSAFLLVVNLGLGLLGLPWEWYAQFGVEARFGFNTTTRRLWCLDRLKGLALGVLLGYPLLVLVLQLANWTGRGW
;
A
#
# COMPACT_ATOMS: atom_id res chain seq x y z
N MET A 1 -5.30 -13.96 -33.15
CA MET A 1 -6.06 -12.85 -32.52
C MET A 1 -6.01 -13.03 -31.01
N LEU A 2 -5.72 -11.99 -30.23
CA LEU A 2 -5.69 -12.09 -28.75
C LEU A 2 -7.12 -12.21 -28.22
N SER A 3 -7.36 -13.08 -27.22
CA SER A 3 -8.64 -13.11 -26.52
C SER A 3 -8.80 -11.84 -25.66
N LYS A 4 -10.05 -11.46 -25.36
CA LYS A 4 -10.35 -10.28 -24.52
C LYS A 4 -9.64 -10.33 -23.16
N SER A 5 -9.52 -11.52 -22.56
CA SER A 5 -8.81 -11.73 -21.30
C SER A 5 -7.31 -11.50 -21.41
N GLN A 6 -6.69 -11.93 -22.52
CA GLN A 6 -5.26 -11.71 -22.79
C GLN A 6 -4.95 -10.22 -23.03
N LEU A 7 -5.87 -9.48 -23.66
CA LEU A 7 -5.74 -8.03 -23.81
C LEU A 7 -5.83 -7.32 -22.45
N ALA A 8 -6.83 -7.65 -21.63
CA ALA A 8 -7.00 -7.05 -20.30
C ALA A 8 -5.77 -7.32 -19.40
N ALA A 9 -5.27 -8.55 -19.38
CA ALA A 9 -4.07 -8.93 -18.65
C ALA A 9 -2.84 -8.08 -19.03
N ARG A 10 -2.62 -7.87 -20.34
CA ARG A 10 -1.51 -7.04 -20.84
C ARG A 10 -1.67 -5.57 -20.48
N VAL A 11 -2.89 -5.04 -20.57
CA VAL A 11 -3.18 -3.66 -20.18
C VAL A 11 -2.90 -3.46 -18.69
N VAL A 12 -3.39 -4.36 -17.84
CA VAL A 12 -3.17 -4.27 -16.39
C VAL A 12 -1.68 -4.37 -16.07
N LEU A 13 -0.95 -5.30 -16.67
CA LEU A 13 0.50 -5.40 -16.49
C LEU A 13 1.20 -4.11 -16.94
N GLY A 14 0.83 -3.57 -18.10
CA GLY A 14 1.37 -2.30 -18.60
C GLY A 14 1.13 -1.14 -17.64
N LEU A 15 -0.07 -1.05 -17.05
CA LEU A 15 -0.40 -0.02 -16.06
C LEU A 15 0.42 -0.17 -14.77
N ILE A 16 0.60 -1.40 -14.27
CA ILE A 16 1.44 -1.68 -13.09
C ILE A 16 2.88 -1.24 -13.37
N LEU A 17 3.44 -1.62 -14.52
CA LEU A 17 4.81 -1.26 -14.90
C LEU A 17 4.99 0.25 -15.12
N ALA A 18 4.00 0.91 -15.73
CA ALA A 18 3.99 2.35 -15.91
C ALA A 18 3.96 3.08 -14.56
N LYS A 19 3.08 2.66 -13.64
CA LYS A 19 3.01 3.18 -12.27
C LYS A 19 4.34 2.98 -11.54
N ALA A 20 4.89 1.78 -11.54
CA ALA A 20 6.14 1.46 -10.85
C ALA A 20 7.31 2.30 -11.39
N THR A 21 7.39 2.46 -12.72
CA THR A 21 8.40 3.28 -13.38
C THR A 21 8.26 4.75 -13.03
N ALA A 22 7.03 5.28 -13.05
CA ALA A 22 6.74 6.65 -12.67
C ALA A 22 7.11 6.92 -11.20
N GLN A 23 6.72 6.04 -10.27
CA GLN A 23 7.08 6.14 -8.85
C GLN A 23 8.60 6.12 -8.66
N PHE A 24 9.28 5.18 -9.31
CA PHE A 24 10.74 5.07 -9.23
C PHE A 24 11.44 6.34 -9.74
N TRP A 25 10.97 6.88 -10.87
CA TRP A 25 11.45 8.14 -11.44
C TRP A 25 11.22 9.31 -10.49
N LEU A 26 10.02 9.45 -9.92
CA LEU A 26 9.68 10.50 -8.96
C LEU A 26 10.56 10.45 -7.72
N VAL A 27 10.78 9.26 -7.14
CA VAL A 27 11.65 9.14 -5.97
C VAL A 27 13.11 9.46 -6.32
N ARG A 28 13.60 9.04 -7.49
CA ARG A 28 14.94 9.43 -7.95
C ARG A 28 15.07 10.95 -8.14
N ARG A 29 14.07 11.61 -8.71
CA ARG A 29 14.06 13.08 -8.86
C ARG A 29 14.06 13.76 -7.50
N ASN A 30 13.21 13.29 -6.57
CA ASN A 30 13.15 13.86 -5.22
C ASN A 30 14.49 13.68 -4.48
N ALA A 31 15.08 12.49 -4.52
CA ALA A 31 16.37 12.21 -3.90
C ALA A 31 17.53 13.04 -4.49
N ARG A 32 17.52 13.28 -5.82
CA ARG A 32 18.48 14.18 -6.47
C ARG A 32 18.28 15.63 -6.02
N GLY A 33 17.04 16.10 -5.99
CA GLY A 33 16.70 17.44 -5.51
C GLY A 33 17.16 17.67 -4.07
N ALA A 34 16.87 16.73 -3.18
CA ALA A 34 17.30 16.79 -1.78
C ALA A 34 18.83 16.82 -1.63
N ARG A 35 19.57 16.05 -2.43
CA ARG A 35 21.05 16.06 -2.41
C ARG A 35 21.64 17.34 -2.98
N ALA A 36 21.08 17.85 -4.08
CA ALA A 36 21.57 19.06 -4.72
C ALA A 36 21.49 20.30 -3.81
N HIS A 37 20.48 20.34 -2.94
CA HIS A 37 20.28 21.43 -1.99
C HIS A 37 20.80 21.11 -0.59
N ALA A 38 21.53 20.02 -0.39
CA ALA A 38 21.97 19.59 0.94
C ALA A 38 23.02 20.52 1.59
N GLY A 39 23.74 21.31 0.78
CA GLY A 39 24.90 22.09 1.22
C GLY A 39 24.57 23.43 1.87
N GLU A 40 23.40 24.02 1.60
CA GLU A 40 23.04 25.33 2.12
C GLU A 40 21.56 25.42 2.47
N VAL A 41 21.27 26.04 3.62
CA VAL A 41 19.91 26.37 4.03
C VAL A 41 19.38 27.48 3.10
N PRO A 42 18.21 27.28 2.45
CA PRO A 42 17.61 28.31 1.61
C PRO A 42 17.37 29.60 2.40
N GLU A 43 17.55 30.75 1.75
CA GLU A 43 17.50 32.07 2.41
C GLU A 43 16.25 32.28 3.27
N ALA A 44 15.08 31.85 2.78
CA ALA A 44 13.81 31.95 3.49
C ALA A 44 13.75 31.20 4.83
N PHE A 45 14.67 30.25 5.09
CA PHE A 45 14.68 29.40 6.29
C PHE A 45 15.92 29.59 7.16
N ARG A 46 16.87 30.45 6.77
CA ARG A 46 18.14 30.65 7.50
C ARG A 46 17.94 31.08 8.95
N ASP A 47 16.91 31.88 9.21
CA ASP A 47 16.60 32.37 10.56
C ASP A 47 15.72 31.40 11.37
N MET A 48 15.20 30.33 10.75
CA MET A 48 14.29 29.37 11.39
C MET A 48 14.97 28.04 11.72
N ILE A 49 15.94 27.61 10.91
CA ILE A 49 16.58 26.30 10.98
C ILE A 49 18.09 26.45 10.84
N ASP A 50 18.84 25.87 11.78
CA ASP A 50 20.30 25.81 11.70
C ASP A 50 20.78 24.77 10.66
N ALA A 51 22.02 24.92 10.20
CA ALA A 51 22.61 24.06 9.18
C ALA A 51 22.68 22.57 9.58
N VAL A 52 22.86 22.25 10.88
CA VAL A 52 22.94 20.86 11.36
C VAL A 52 21.56 20.21 11.30
N THR A 53 20.53 20.91 11.78
CA THR A 53 19.13 20.45 11.70
C THR A 53 18.69 20.30 10.25
N TYR A 54 19.07 21.23 9.37
CA TYR A 54 18.79 21.13 7.94
C TYR A 54 19.44 19.89 7.31
N ALA A 55 20.73 19.67 7.53
CA ALA A 55 21.44 18.49 7.03
C ALA A 55 20.80 17.19 7.52
N ARG A 56 20.42 17.14 8.81
CA ARG A 56 19.69 16.00 9.40
C ARG A 56 18.33 15.77 8.74
N SER A 57 17.61 16.82 8.34
CA SER A 57 16.32 16.70 7.63
C SER A 57 16.49 16.10 6.23
N ILE A 58 17.59 16.41 5.53
CA ILE A 58 17.93 15.85 4.23
C ILE A 58 18.26 14.35 4.37
N GLU A 59 19.06 13.97 5.37
CA GLU A 59 19.34 12.56 5.65
C GLU A 59 18.07 11.78 5.99
N TYR A 60 17.18 12.34 6.81
CA TYR A 60 15.88 11.76 7.12
C TYR A 60 15.05 11.55 5.86
N THR A 61 14.96 12.57 5.00
CA THR A 61 14.25 12.50 3.73
C THR A 61 14.81 11.38 2.84
N LEU A 62 16.13 11.30 2.70
CA LEU A 62 16.78 10.27 1.90
C LEU A 62 16.56 8.86 2.48
N ALA A 63 16.59 8.69 3.80
CA ALA A 63 16.31 7.42 4.45
C ALA A 63 14.86 6.96 4.20
N LYS A 64 13.90 7.86 4.35
CA LYS A 64 12.47 7.60 4.09
C LYS A 64 12.22 7.23 2.63
N LEU A 65 12.85 7.93 1.69
CA LEU A 65 12.73 7.65 0.26
C LEU A 65 13.29 6.28 -0.13
N ARG A 66 14.41 5.85 0.47
CA ARG A 66 14.99 4.51 0.23
C ARG A 66 14.04 3.40 0.68
N LEU A 67 13.51 3.51 1.91
CA LEU A 67 12.54 2.53 2.41
C LEU A 67 11.29 2.48 1.53
N ARG A 68 10.75 3.65 1.16
CA ARG A 68 9.59 3.76 0.28
C ARG A 68 9.83 3.06 -1.06
N GLN A 69 11.00 3.22 -1.68
CA GLN A 69 11.31 2.53 -2.93
C GLN A 69 11.30 1.01 -2.81
N ILE A 70 11.84 0.47 -1.71
CA ILE A 70 11.89 -0.97 -1.47
C ILE A 70 10.47 -1.50 -1.24
N ALA A 71 9.68 -0.82 -0.41
CA ALA A 71 8.29 -1.17 -0.14
C ALA A 71 7.43 -1.11 -1.41
N ASP A 72 7.49 0.00 -2.16
CA ASP A 72 6.73 0.17 -3.41
C ASP A 72 7.06 -0.93 -4.45
N LEU A 73 8.34 -1.34 -4.53
CA LEU A 73 8.76 -2.42 -5.44
C LEU A 73 8.27 -3.79 -4.96
N ALA A 74 8.37 -4.07 -3.66
CA ALA A 74 7.87 -5.31 -3.08
C ALA A 74 6.35 -5.44 -3.27
N ASP A 75 5.61 -4.37 -3.04
CA ASP A 75 4.15 -4.33 -3.23
C ASP A 75 3.76 -4.51 -4.70
N ALA A 76 4.49 -3.87 -5.63
CA ALA A 76 4.25 -4.04 -7.06
C ALA A 76 4.54 -5.49 -7.52
N LEU A 77 5.64 -6.08 -7.06
CA LEU A 77 5.99 -7.47 -7.36
C LEU A 77 4.94 -8.44 -6.79
N MET A 78 4.55 -8.24 -5.54
CA MET A 78 3.50 -9.01 -4.88
C MET A 78 2.18 -8.93 -5.67
N LEU A 79 1.77 -7.73 -6.07
CA LEU A 79 0.55 -7.53 -6.86
C LEU A 79 0.60 -8.30 -8.18
N VAL A 80 1.73 -8.26 -8.90
CA VAL A 80 1.93 -9.05 -10.12
C VAL A 80 1.84 -10.55 -9.81
N VAL A 81 2.56 -11.04 -8.81
CA VAL A 81 2.54 -12.46 -8.45
C VAL A 81 1.13 -12.93 -8.09
N VAL A 82 0.41 -12.20 -7.23
CA VAL A 82 -0.96 -12.56 -6.80
C VAL A 82 -1.94 -12.52 -7.97
N LEU A 83 -1.85 -11.49 -8.83
CA LEU A 83 -2.79 -11.33 -9.94
C LEU A 83 -2.58 -12.40 -11.03
N PHE A 84 -1.33 -12.77 -11.32
CA PHE A 84 -1.00 -13.68 -12.42
C PHE A 84 -0.78 -15.14 -12.00
N SER A 85 -0.66 -15.43 -10.70
CA SER A 85 -0.52 -16.82 -10.19
C SER A 85 -1.79 -17.64 -10.29
N GLY A 86 -2.95 -17.01 -10.47
CA GLY A 86 -4.25 -17.69 -10.42
C GLY A 86 -4.73 -18.05 -9.01
N VAL A 87 -4.00 -17.63 -7.97
CA VAL A 87 -4.36 -17.91 -6.58
C VAL A 87 -5.73 -17.33 -6.19
N LEU A 88 -6.05 -16.12 -6.68
CA LEU A 88 -7.33 -15.47 -6.37
C LEU A 88 -8.53 -16.22 -6.97
N PRO A 89 -8.55 -16.57 -8.29
CA PRO A 89 -9.59 -17.43 -8.84
C PRO A 89 -9.73 -18.78 -8.13
N ALA A 90 -8.62 -19.46 -7.85
CA ALA A 90 -8.64 -20.78 -7.21
C ALA A 90 -9.18 -20.72 -5.76
N ALA A 91 -8.81 -19.67 -5.02
CA ALA A 91 -9.33 -19.42 -3.69
C ALA A 91 -10.83 -19.07 -3.73
N TRP A 92 -11.25 -18.22 -4.67
CA TRP A 92 -12.66 -17.89 -4.85
C TRP A 92 -13.51 -19.12 -5.18
N GLU A 93 -13.06 -19.96 -6.12
CA GLU A 93 -13.77 -21.19 -6.50
C GLU A 93 -13.95 -22.15 -5.30
N SER A 94 -12.94 -22.22 -4.44
CA SER A 94 -13.00 -23.03 -3.22
C SER A 94 -14.02 -22.48 -2.22
N VAL A 95 -14.07 -21.17 -2.02
CA VAL A 95 -15.08 -20.51 -1.17
C VAL A 95 -16.48 -20.68 -1.75
N SER A 96 -16.64 -20.41 -3.05
CA SER A 96 -17.95 -20.43 -3.71
C SER A 96 -18.57 -21.82 -3.76
N ARG A 97 -17.76 -22.90 -3.79
CA ARG A 97 -18.28 -24.27 -3.72
C ARG A 97 -18.90 -24.59 -2.36
N GLY A 98 -18.38 -24.04 -1.27
CA GLY A 98 -18.91 -24.28 0.08
C GLY A 98 -20.02 -23.32 0.49
N TRP A 99 -19.84 -22.02 0.20
CA TRP A 99 -20.68 -20.94 0.73
C TRP A 99 -21.58 -20.29 -0.34
N GLY A 100 -21.52 -20.80 -1.57
CA GLY A 100 -22.23 -20.24 -2.72
C GLY A 100 -21.64 -18.90 -3.19
N SER A 101 -22.31 -18.29 -4.17
CA SER A 101 -21.95 -17.00 -4.76
C SER A 101 -22.77 -15.84 -4.18
N THR A 102 -23.04 -15.87 -2.87
CA THR A 102 -23.80 -14.82 -2.20
C THR A 102 -22.96 -13.54 -2.00
N SER A 103 -23.62 -12.39 -1.90
CA SER A 103 -22.95 -11.11 -1.58
C SER A 103 -22.16 -11.20 -0.28
N TRP A 104 -22.65 -11.94 0.71
CA TRP A 104 -21.95 -12.20 1.98
C TRP A 104 -20.63 -12.97 1.78
N ALA A 105 -20.66 -14.08 1.00
CA ALA A 105 -19.46 -14.86 0.70
C ALA A 105 -18.43 -14.05 -0.10
N MET A 106 -18.89 -13.27 -1.09
CA MET A 106 -18.03 -12.39 -1.87
C MET A 106 -17.39 -11.30 -1.01
N SER A 107 -18.15 -10.64 -0.14
CA SER A 107 -17.63 -9.63 0.79
C SER A 107 -16.61 -10.22 1.77
N ALA A 108 -16.86 -11.43 2.29
CA ALA A 108 -15.94 -12.10 3.19
C ALA A 108 -14.63 -12.44 2.47
N PHE A 109 -14.72 -12.95 1.24
CA PHE A 109 -13.55 -13.24 0.41
C PHE A 109 -12.72 -11.99 0.13
N LEU A 110 -13.36 -10.90 -0.34
CA LEU A 110 -12.68 -9.63 -0.61
C LEU A 110 -12.01 -9.06 0.64
N LEU A 111 -12.68 -9.16 1.79
CA LEU A 111 -12.13 -8.71 3.07
C LEU A 111 -10.91 -9.53 3.46
N VAL A 112 -10.99 -10.87 3.43
CA VAL A 112 -9.88 -11.76 3.78
C VAL A 112 -8.69 -11.54 2.85
N VAL A 113 -8.92 -11.41 1.54
CA VAL A 113 -7.85 -11.10 0.58
C VAL A 113 -7.21 -9.76 0.89
N ASN A 114 -8.01 -8.73 1.17
CA ASN A 114 -7.50 -7.40 1.51
C ASN A 114 -6.66 -7.43 2.79
N LEU A 115 -7.16 -8.10 3.84
CA LEU A 115 -6.44 -8.28 5.10
C LEU A 115 -5.13 -9.04 4.89
N GLY A 116 -5.16 -10.15 4.14
CA GLY A 116 -3.99 -10.94 3.83
C GLY A 116 -2.92 -10.15 3.10
N LEU A 117 -3.30 -9.36 2.10
CA LEU A 117 -2.38 -8.46 1.39
C LEU A 117 -1.84 -7.35 2.31
N GLY A 118 -2.68 -6.80 3.19
CA GLY A 118 -2.27 -5.78 4.17
C GLY A 118 -1.26 -6.31 5.20
N LEU A 119 -1.37 -7.57 5.61
CA LEU A 119 -0.41 -8.21 6.51
C LEU A 119 1.00 -8.26 5.92
N LEU A 120 1.13 -8.42 4.60
CA LEU A 120 2.41 -8.48 3.91
C LEU A 120 3.15 -7.12 3.90
N GLY A 121 2.43 -6.01 4.06
CA GLY A 121 3.01 -4.67 4.19
C GLY A 121 3.48 -4.31 5.61
N LEU A 122 3.05 -5.06 6.63
CA LEU A 122 3.39 -4.77 8.04
C LEU A 122 4.90 -4.70 8.33
N PRO A 123 5.77 -5.54 7.76
CA PRO A 123 7.21 -5.44 8.00
C PRO A 123 7.79 -4.08 7.59
N TRP A 124 7.29 -3.50 6.49
CA TRP A 124 7.75 -2.20 5.99
C TRP A 124 7.31 -1.05 6.88
N GLU A 125 6.06 -1.10 7.34
CA GLU A 125 5.52 -0.12 8.28
C GLU A 125 6.22 -0.20 9.64
N TRP A 126 6.49 -1.41 10.13
CA TRP A 126 7.26 -1.62 11.35
C TRP A 126 8.65 -1.02 11.23
N TYR A 127 9.36 -1.29 10.12
CA TYR A 127 10.69 -0.73 9.89
C TYR A 127 10.66 0.78 9.67
N ALA A 128 9.59 1.33 9.10
CA ALA A 128 9.39 2.77 9.01
C ALA A 128 9.36 3.40 10.41
N GLN A 129 8.53 2.86 11.31
CA GLN A 129 8.34 3.42 12.66
C GLN A 129 9.53 3.17 13.58
N PHE A 130 9.95 1.91 13.71
CA PHE A 130 10.94 1.48 14.71
C PHE A 130 12.37 1.43 14.17
N GLY A 131 12.55 1.59 12.85
CA GLY A 131 13.86 1.71 12.21
C GLY A 131 14.14 3.15 11.82
N VAL A 132 13.42 3.65 10.80
CA VAL A 132 13.67 4.99 10.24
C VAL A 132 13.31 6.08 11.24
N GLU A 133 12.07 6.15 11.71
CA GLU A 133 11.67 7.24 12.62
C GLU A 133 12.41 7.19 13.96
N ALA A 134 12.62 5.99 14.51
CA ALA A 134 13.40 5.81 15.73
C ALA A 134 14.85 6.31 15.59
N ARG A 135 15.52 6.03 14.46
CA ARG A 135 16.88 6.51 14.19
C ARG A 135 16.97 8.04 14.22
N PHE A 136 15.94 8.73 13.76
CA PHE A 136 15.91 10.19 13.72
C PHE A 136 15.26 10.82 14.95
N GLY A 137 14.81 10.03 15.94
CA GLY A 137 14.18 10.53 17.16
C GLY A 137 12.74 11.04 16.95
N PHE A 138 12.11 10.72 15.82
CA PHE A 138 10.74 11.12 15.51
C PHE A 138 9.70 10.09 15.98
N ASN A 139 10.13 8.88 16.36
CA ASN A 139 9.19 7.86 16.82
C ASN A 139 8.60 8.24 18.20
N THR A 140 7.32 8.57 18.21
CA THR A 140 6.53 8.82 19.43
C THR A 140 5.71 7.62 19.88
N THR A 141 5.82 6.49 19.19
CA THR A 141 4.95 5.31 19.38
C THR A 141 5.70 4.15 20.03
N THR A 142 5.05 3.46 20.97
CA THR A 142 5.59 2.22 21.57
C THR A 142 5.17 0.99 20.78
N ARG A 143 5.95 -0.10 20.85
CA ARG A 143 5.63 -1.38 20.16
C ARG A 143 4.25 -1.92 20.55
N ARG A 144 3.87 -1.76 21.83
CA ARG A 144 2.55 -2.15 22.34
C ARG A 144 1.44 -1.31 21.72
N LEU A 145 1.61 0.01 21.70
CA LEU A 145 0.62 0.92 21.12
C LEU A 145 0.43 0.65 19.63
N TRP A 146 1.53 0.50 18.88
CA TRP A 146 1.49 0.16 17.45
C TRP A 146 0.70 -1.12 17.16
N CYS A 147 0.93 -2.17 17.93
CA CYS A 147 0.21 -3.44 17.77
C CYS A 147 -1.28 -3.30 18.11
N LEU A 148 -1.61 -2.63 19.22
CA LEU A 148 -3.00 -2.37 19.62
C LEU A 148 -3.73 -1.54 18.59
N ASP A 149 -3.09 -0.52 18.01
CA ASP A 149 -3.70 0.33 17.00
C ASP A 149 -3.94 -0.42 15.70
N ARG A 150 -3.03 -1.33 15.32
CA ARG A 150 -3.28 -2.23 14.17
C ARG A 150 -4.43 -3.17 14.43
N LEU A 151 -4.52 -3.78 15.61
CA LEU A 151 -5.63 -4.65 15.97
C LEU A 151 -6.98 -3.89 16.01
N LYS A 152 -7.00 -2.68 16.56
CA LYS A 152 -8.19 -1.81 16.53
C LYS A 152 -8.56 -1.44 15.10
N GLY A 153 -7.58 -1.05 14.28
CA GLY A 153 -7.80 -0.74 12.87
C GLY A 153 -8.37 -1.93 12.09
N LEU A 154 -7.85 -3.13 12.33
CA LEU A 154 -8.38 -4.37 11.75
C LEU A 154 -9.81 -4.65 12.23
N ALA A 155 -10.06 -4.54 13.53
CA ALA A 155 -11.40 -4.74 14.09
C ALA A 155 -12.41 -3.76 13.51
N LEU A 156 -12.06 -2.47 13.42
CA LEU A 156 -12.90 -1.45 12.80
C LEU A 156 -13.09 -1.70 11.29
N GLY A 157 -12.01 -2.09 10.60
CA GLY A 157 -12.05 -2.43 9.18
C GLY A 157 -12.98 -3.59 8.89
N VAL A 158 -13.00 -4.62 9.74
CA VAL A 158 -13.95 -5.73 9.63
C VAL A 158 -15.37 -5.29 9.99
N LEU A 159 -15.53 -4.62 11.15
CA LEU A 159 -16.82 -4.22 11.68
C LEU A 159 -17.58 -3.28 10.75
N LEU A 160 -16.87 -2.35 10.09
CA LEU A 160 -17.46 -1.38 9.19
C LEU A 160 -17.36 -1.82 7.72
N GLY A 161 -16.21 -2.37 7.31
CA GLY A 161 -15.94 -2.72 5.92
C GLY A 161 -16.76 -3.91 5.46
N TYR A 162 -16.95 -4.94 6.29
CA TYR A 162 -17.76 -6.10 5.92
C TYR A 162 -19.22 -5.75 5.59
N PRO A 163 -20.01 -5.13 6.50
CA PRO A 163 -21.40 -4.80 6.20
C PRO A 163 -21.52 -3.79 5.06
N LEU A 164 -20.57 -2.86 4.93
CA LEU A 164 -20.53 -1.92 3.81
C LEU A 164 -20.33 -2.64 2.47
N LEU A 165 -19.39 -3.59 2.40
CA LEU A 165 -19.17 -4.40 1.19
C LEU A 165 -20.41 -5.22 0.85
N VAL A 166 -21.06 -5.84 1.86
CA VAL A 166 -22.29 -6.62 1.65
C VAL A 166 -23.38 -5.72 1.09
N LEU A 167 -23.56 -4.53 1.66
CA LEU A 167 -24.55 -3.57 1.21
C LEU A 167 -24.30 -3.14 -0.24
N VAL A 168 -23.07 -2.76 -0.58
CA VAL A 168 -22.71 -2.34 -1.95
C VAL A 168 -22.96 -3.47 -2.95
N LEU A 169 -22.57 -4.70 -2.62
CA LEU A 169 -22.80 -5.85 -3.51
C LEU A 169 -24.28 -6.23 -3.60
N GLN A 170 -25.06 -6.08 -2.51
CA GLN A 170 -26.50 -6.29 -2.56
C GLN A 170 -27.23 -5.23 -3.37
N LEU A 171 -26.83 -3.96 -3.24
CA LEU A 171 -27.37 -2.90 -4.07
C LEU A 171 -27.14 -3.20 -5.55
N ALA A 172 -25.91 -3.56 -5.93
CA ALA A 172 -25.59 -3.95 -7.30
C ALA A 172 -26.44 -5.14 -7.79
N ASN A 173 -26.69 -6.11 -6.92
CA ASN A 173 -27.54 -7.26 -7.23
C ASN A 173 -29.02 -6.85 -7.44
N TRP A 174 -29.54 -5.93 -6.62
CA TRP A 174 -30.92 -5.45 -6.72
C TRP A 174 -31.16 -4.57 -7.95
N THR A 175 -30.22 -3.71 -8.31
CA THR A 175 -30.33 -2.82 -9.46
C THR A 175 -30.07 -3.53 -10.79
N GLY A 176 -29.47 -4.72 -10.77
CA GLY A 176 -29.27 -5.56 -11.94
C GLY A 176 -28.53 -4.82 -13.07
N ARG A 177 -29.16 -4.68 -14.24
CA ARG A 177 -28.55 -4.02 -15.41
C ARG A 177 -28.47 -2.49 -15.33
N GLY A 178 -29.15 -1.87 -14.36
CA GLY A 178 -29.13 -0.41 -14.17
C GLY A 178 -27.92 0.09 -13.36
N TRP A 179 -27.04 -0.82 -12.96
CA TRP A 179 -25.77 -0.57 -12.28
C TRP A 179 -24.62 -0.55 -13.27
#